data_AF-A0A1C5VZ97-F1
#
_entry.id   AF-A0A1C5VZ97-F1
#
_cell.length_a   1.000
_cell.length_b   1.000
_cell.length_c   1.000
_cell.angle_alpha   90.00
_cell.angle_beta   90.00
_cell.angle_gamma   90.00
#
_symmetry.space_group_name_H-M   'P 1'
#
loop_
_entity.id
_entity.type
_entity.pdbx_description
1 polymer ?
#
loop_
_entity_poly.entity_id
_entity_poly.type
_entity_poly.pdbx_seq_one_letter_code
_entity_poly.pdbx_strand_id
1 'polypeptide(L)'
;MVENEDQIPQEKSQPIKDQGLVTDAYSEVPAVVANQEQKERLADETGIRVQYGFYADEIKTALKIFQRELLYKKYTIYSLLLGIIFVIYLVSTINSSGSKFNLFMTVLSLTVLLFIWYFPLNHIRQVVKTISKMEYKEEYILTVYDSAIEIGENENSAIYFYEDAPIRIWETEELFIIGYEKVRVFVVPKRCCKENAEEISKRFETGAKDKYKRITVKKSK
;
A
#
# COMPACT_ATOMS: atom_id res chain seq x y z
N MET A 1 48.28 6.97 -30.07
CA MET A 1 47.83 8.24 -29.49
C MET A 1 46.42 8.50 -30.00
N VAL A 2 45.40 8.22 -29.20
CA VAL A 2 44.24 9.09 -28.94
C VAL A 2 43.67 8.61 -27.58
N GLU A 3 43.39 9.58 -26.74
CA GLU A 3 43.03 9.56 -25.32
C GLU A 3 41.65 8.98 -25.00
N ASN A 4 41.48 8.71 -23.71
CA ASN A 4 40.27 8.30 -22.99
C ASN A 4 39.05 9.19 -23.28
N GLU A 5 37.88 8.55 -23.42
CA GLU A 5 36.61 9.11 -22.96
C GLU A 5 36.05 8.17 -21.89
N ASP A 6 35.94 8.71 -20.68
CA ASP A 6 35.33 8.11 -19.50
C ASP A 6 33.88 7.69 -19.80
N GLN A 7 33.64 6.38 -19.87
CA GLN A 7 32.28 5.84 -19.79
C GLN A 7 31.79 5.91 -18.36
N ILE A 8 31.02 6.94 -18.05
CA ILE A 8 30.17 7.03 -16.85
C ILE A 8 29.26 5.79 -16.84
N PRO A 9 29.28 4.95 -15.78
CA PRO A 9 28.42 3.78 -15.73
C PRO A 9 26.95 4.18 -15.71
N GLN A 10 26.20 3.73 -16.72
CA GLN A 10 24.74 3.86 -16.73
C GLN A 10 24.14 3.07 -15.56
N GLU A 11 23.61 3.80 -14.58
CA GLU A 11 22.85 3.27 -13.47
C GLU A 11 21.56 2.62 -14.03
N LYS A 12 21.46 1.29 -13.88
CA LYS A 12 20.29 0.52 -14.30
C LYS A 12 19.07 0.97 -13.49
N SER A 13 18.29 1.89 -14.05
CA SER A 13 16.97 2.28 -13.56
C SER A 13 16.03 1.09 -13.57
N GLN A 14 15.64 0.61 -12.39
CA GLN A 14 14.69 -0.50 -12.23
C GLN A 14 13.27 -0.10 -12.67
N PRO A 15 12.49 -1.01 -13.28
CA PRO A 15 11.13 -0.72 -13.72
C PRO A 15 10.16 -0.49 -12.53
N ILE A 16 9.16 0.37 -12.75
CA ILE A 16 8.13 0.88 -11.83
C ILE A 16 7.36 -0.21 -11.04
N LYS A 17 7.47 -1.49 -11.44
CA LYS A 17 6.88 -2.63 -10.73
C LYS A 17 7.40 -2.78 -9.28
N ASP A 18 8.59 -2.27 -8.96
CA ASP A 18 9.23 -2.47 -7.65
C ASP A 18 9.11 -1.30 -6.66
N GLN A 19 8.45 -0.19 -7.03
CA GLN A 19 8.41 1.03 -6.20
C GLN A 19 7.25 1.12 -5.21
N GLY A 20 6.37 0.12 -5.18
CA GLY A 20 5.25 0.06 -4.24
C GLY A 20 4.90 -1.37 -3.86
N LEU A 21 4.33 -1.54 -2.67
CA LEU A 21 3.82 -2.84 -2.25
C LEU A 21 2.48 -3.10 -2.93
N VAL A 22 2.45 -4.11 -3.79
CA VAL A 22 1.19 -4.64 -4.32
C VAL A 22 0.51 -5.43 -3.21
N THR A 23 -0.70 -5.02 -2.83
CA THR A 23 -1.41 -5.58 -1.68
C THR A 23 -2.28 -6.78 -1.99
N ASP A 24 -2.50 -7.05 -3.29
CA ASP A 24 -3.17 -8.26 -3.78
C ASP A 24 -2.20 -9.09 -4.61
N ALA A 25 -2.07 -10.37 -4.28
CA ALA A 25 -1.25 -11.34 -5.00
C ALA A 25 -1.69 -11.62 -6.46
N TYR A 26 -2.72 -10.91 -6.97
CA TYR A 26 -3.46 -11.26 -8.18
C TYR A 26 -3.66 -10.12 -9.18
N SER A 27 -2.93 -9.01 -9.08
CA SER A 27 -3.04 -7.96 -10.08
C SER A 27 -1.67 -7.45 -10.46
N GLU A 28 -1.23 -7.78 -11.68
CA GLU A 28 -0.24 -6.96 -12.37
C GLU A 28 -0.88 -5.58 -12.57
N VAL A 29 -0.66 -4.68 -11.61
CA VAL A 29 -1.13 -3.31 -11.77
C VAL A 29 -0.25 -2.69 -12.86
N PRO A 30 -0.83 -2.18 -13.96
CA PRO A 30 -0.05 -1.56 -15.02
C PRO A 30 0.81 -0.43 -14.44
N ALA A 31 2.03 -0.30 -14.95
CA ALA A 31 2.88 0.82 -14.60
C ALA A 31 2.18 2.12 -15.04
N VAL A 32 1.75 2.93 -14.07
CA VAL A 32 1.21 4.25 -14.36
C VAL A 32 2.42 5.13 -14.63
N VAL A 33 2.65 5.47 -15.89
CA VAL A 33 3.67 6.45 -16.28
C VAL A 33 2.97 7.79 -16.45
N ALA A 34 3.58 8.85 -15.96
CA ALA A 34 3.06 10.19 -16.11
C ALA A 34 3.04 10.61 -17.58
N ASN A 35 1.87 11.01 -18.07
CA ASN A 35 1.74 11.59 -19.41
C ASN A 35 2.32 13.01 -19.45
N GLN A 36 2.64 13.50 -20.65
CA GLN A 36 3.22 14.83 -20.85
C GLN A 36 2.33 15.96 -20.29
N GLU A 37 1.01 15.86 -20.44
CA GLU A 37 0.05 16.80 -19.85
C GLU A 37 0.13 16.86 -18.30
N GLN A 38 0.38 15.72 -17.65
CA GLN A 38 0.51 15.67 -16.19
C GLN A 38 1.79 16.36 -15.73
N LYS A 39 2.89 16.21 -16.48
CA LYS A 39 4.16 16.88 -16.21
C LYS A 39 4.06 18.39 -16.44
N GLU A 40 3.37 18.82 -17.49
CA GLU A 40 3.11 20.24 -17.77
C GLU A 40 2.27 20.91 -16.67
N ARG A 41 1.23 20.23 -16.18
CA ARG A 41 0.42 20.72 -15.04
C ARG A 41 1.23 20.91 -13.76
N LEU A 42 2.33 20.17 -13.59
CA LEU A 42 3.18 20.20 -12.40
C LEU A 42 4.42 21.09 -12.57
N ALA A 43 4.70 21.59 -13.78
CA ALA A 43 5.94 22.29 -14.09
C ALA A 43 6.12 23.58 -13.28
N ASP A 44 5.00 24.22 -12.90
CA ASP A 44 4.99 25.46 -12.12
C ASP A 44 4.97 25.22 -10.61
N GLU A 45 4.83 23.97 -10.14
CA GLU A 45 4.79 23.63 -8.73
C GLU A 45 6.17 23.26 -8.19
N THR A 46 6.48 23.78 -7.00
CA THR A 46 7.70 23.39 -6.29
C THR A 46 7.46 22.08 -5.55
N GLY A 47 8.22 21.02 -5.86
CA GLY A 47 8.10 19.71 -5.21
C GLY A 47 9.16 19.49 -4.12
N ILE A 48 8.79 18.83 -3.02
CA ILE A 48 9.75 18.33 -2.02
C ILE A 48 10.17 16.92 -2.40
N ARG A 49 11.41 16.76 -2.84
CA ARG A 49 11.98 15.45 -3.18
C ARG A 49 12.50 14.74 -1.93
N VAL A 50 12.09 13.48 -1.75
CA VAL A 50 12.50 12.59 -0.67
C VAL A 50 12.99 11.29 -1.26
N GLN A 51 14.23 10.95 -0.96
CA GLN A 51 14.79 9.63 -1.21
C GLN A 51 14.62 8.79 0.06
N TYR A 52 14.09 7.58 -0.07
CA TYR A 52 13.76 6.75 1.08
C TYR A 52 14.01 5.26 0.81
N GLY A 53 14.32 4.55 1.89
CA GLY A 53 14.26 3.10 1.99
C GLY A 53 13.41 2.73 3.21
N PHE A 54 13.00 1.46 3.30
CA PHE A 54 12.15 0.99 4.41
C PHE A 54 12.72 -0.25 5.09
N TYR A 55 12.45 -0.37 6.39
CA TYR A 55 12.71 -1.59 7.15
C TYR A 55 11.47 -2.50 7.15
N ALA A 56 11.70 -3.79 7.38
CA ALA A 56 10.65 -4.79 7.42
C ALA A 56 9.56 -4.48 8.47
N ASP A 57 9.93 -3.90 9.63
CA ASP A 57 8.99 -3.52 10.68
C ASP A 57 8.13 -2.29 10.33
N GLU A 58 8.70 -1.34 9.59
CA GLU A 58 7.98 -0.16 9.07
C GLU A 58 6.90 -0.62 8.08
N ILE A 59 7.27 -1.53 7.17
CA ILE A 59 6.36 -2.12 6.19
C ILE A 59 5.25 -2.93 6.87
N LYS A 60 5.59 -3.74 7.86
CA LYS A 60 4.61 -4.51 8.64
C LYS A 60 3.56 -3.60 9.27
N THR A 61 4.00 -2.50 9.86
CA THR A 61 3.12 -1.51 10.49
C THR A 61 2.24 -0.82 9.46
N ALA A 62 2.83 -0.38 8.34
CA ALA A 62 2.11 0.27 7.26
C ALA A 62 1.05 -0.62 6.62
N LEU A 63 1.39 -1.87 6.28
CA LEU A 63 0.44 -2.82 5.71
C LEU A 63 -0.69 -3.16 6.67
N LYS A 64 -0.41 -3.29 7.97
CA LYS A 64 -1.46 -3.54 8.98
C LYS A 64 -2.46 -2.39 9.04
N ILE A 65 -1.98 -1.15 8.99
CA ILE A 65 -2.82 0.05 8.98
C ILE A 65 -3.64 0.12 7.68
N PHE A 66 -2.97 -0.07 6.54
CA PHE A 66 -3.62 -0.07 5.23
C PHE A 66 -4.75 -1.10 5.14
N GLN A 67 -4.46 -2.36 5.50
CA GLN A 67 -5.47 -3.42 5.47
C GLN A 67 -6.64 -3.10 6.40
N ARG A 68 -6.37 -2.59 7.62
CA ARG A 68 -7.42 -2.22 8.58
C ARG A 68 -8.35 -1.13 8.03
N GLU A 69 -7.81 -0.12 7.37
CA GLU A 69 -8.60 1.02 6.90
C GLU A 69 -9.34 0.71 5.59
N LEU A 70 -8.81 -0.16 4.73
CA LEU A 70 -9.42 -0.47 3.43
C LEU A 70 -10.15 -1.80 3.35
N LEU A 71 -9.60 -2.87 3.92
CA LEU A 71 -10.11 -4.23 3.70
C LEU A 71 -11.08 -4.68 4.80
N TYR A 72 -10.83 -4.31 6.06
CA TYR A 72 -11.62 -4.83 7.18
C TYR A 72 -13.11 -4.47 7.07
N LYS A 73 -13.49 -3.28 6.57
CA LYS A 73 -14.92 -2.94 6.40
C LYS A 73 -15.63 -3.93 5.47
N LYS A 74 -15.01 -4.30 4.35
CA LYS A 74 -15.57 -5.25 3.39
C LYS A 74 -15.55 -6.68 3.94
N TYR A 75 -14.41 -7.11 4.48
CA TYR A 75 -14.27 -8.46 5.01
C TYR A 75 -15.17 -8.71 6.22
N THR A 76 -15.46 -7.69 7.03
CA THR A 76 -16.46 -7.80 8.11
C THR A 76 -17.86 -8.03 7.58
N ILE A 77 -18.28 -7.33 6.51
CA ILE A 77 -19.61 -7.54 5.90
C ILE A 77 -19.70 -8.95 5.29
N TYR A 78 -18.69 -9.39 4.54
CA TYR A 78 -18.66 -10.74 3.97
C TYR A 78 -18.62 -11.82 5.06
N SER A 79 -17.83 -11.62 6.12
CA SER A 79 -17.78 -12.53 7.27
C SER A 79 -19.10 -12.57 8.03
N LEU A 80 -19.82 -11.46 8.13
CA LEU A 80 -21.13 -11.39 8.77
C LEU A 80 -22.17 -12.18 7.97
N LEU A 81 -22.26 -11.95 6.65
CA LEU A 81 -23.17 -12.70 5.77
C LEU A 81 -22.87 -14.20 5.80
N LEU A 82 -21.59 -14.57 5.68
CA LEU A 82 -21.16 -15.97 5.72
C LEU A 82 -21.40 -16.60 7.10
N GLY A 83 -21.23 -15.83 8.17
CA GLY A 83 -21.52 -16.25 9.54
C GLY A 83 -23.00 -16.57 9.75
N ILE A 84 -23.91 -15.77 9.20
CA ILE A 84 -25.35 -16.05 9.24
C ILE A 84 -25.65 -17.37 8.52
N ILE A 85 -25.09 -17.55 7.31
CA ILE A 85 -25.25 -18.78 6.52
C ILE A 85 -24.72 -19.99 7.29
N PHE A 86 -23.55 -19.87 7.91
CA PHE A 86 -22.96 -20.91 8.75
C PHE A 86 -23.88 -21.30 9.90
N VAL A 87 -24.45 -20.34 10.63
CA VAL A 87 -25.38 -20.61 11.74
C VAL A 87 -26.64 -21.33 11.26
N ILE A 88 -27.21 -20.94 10.11
CA ILE A 88 -28.38 -21.62 9.53
C ILE A 88 -28.07 -23.09 9.23
N TYR A 89 -26.94 -23.38 8.57
CA TYR A 89 -26.55 -24.76 8.27
C TYR A 89 -26.17 -25.56 9.52
N LEU A 90 -25.58 -24.90 10.53
CA LEU A 90 -25.25 -25.53 11.81
C LEU A 90 -26.53 -25.99 12.54
N VAL A 91 -27.52 -25.10 12.68
CA VAL A 91 -28.81 -25.42 13.30
C VAL A 91 -29.54 -26.52 12.52
N SER A 92 -29.52 -26.44 11.18
CA SER A 92 -30.12 -27.46 10.31
C SER A 92 -29.47 -28.83 10.46
N THR A 93 -28.14 -28.87 10.65
CA THR A 93 -27.37 -30.11 10.88
C THR A 93 -27.67 -30.73 12.23
N ILE A 94 -27.94 -29.93 13.26
CA ILE A 94 -28.23 -30.40 14.63
C ILE A 94 -29.69 -30.87 14.78
N ASN A 95 -30.65 -30.12 14.23
CA ASN A 95 -32.08 -30.35 14.47
C ASN A 95 -32.72 -31.37 13.51
N SER A 96 -32.12 -31.61 12.35
CA SER A 96 -32.58 -32.62 11.39
C SER A 96 -31.64 -33.83 11.43
N SER A 97 -32.07 -35.02 11.00
CA SER A 97 -31.16 -36.13 10.74
C SER A 97 -30.17 -35.70 9.65
N GLY A 98 -29.03 -35.13 10.07
CA GLY A 98 -28.18 -34.28 9.25
C GLY A 98 -27.86 -34.91 7.91
N SER A 99 -28.38 -34.32 6.83
CA SER A 99 -28.00 -34.73 5.49
C SER A 99 -26.50 -34.49 5.34
N LYS A 100 -25.78 -35.42 4.69
CA LYS A 100 -24.34 -35.25 4.41
C LYS A 100 -24.04 -33.92 3.70
N PHE A 101 -25.02 -33.40 2.97
CA PHE A 101 -24.99 -32.09 2.32
C PHE A 101 -24.90 -30.92 3.32
N ASN A 102 -25.73 -30.89 4.38
CA ASN A 102 -25.72 -29.79 5.36
C ASN A 102 -24.39 -29.76 6.15
N LEU A 103 -23.86 -30.93 6.50
CA LEU A 103 -22.55 -31.04 7.13
C LEU A 103 -21.44 -30.52 6.20
N PHE A 104 -21.47 -30.90 4.92
CA PHE A 104 -20.53 -30.39 3.92
C PHE A 104 -20.58 -28.87 3.78
N MET A 105 -21.78 -28.28 3.69
CA MET A 105 -21.96 -26.83 3.59
C MET A 105 -21.48 -26.08 4.85
N THR A 106 -21.66 -26.68 6.03
CA THR A 106 -21.17 -26.12 7.30
C THR A 106 -19.64 -26.11 7.32
N VAL A 107 -18.99 -27.20 6.91
CA VAL A 107 -17.52 -27.26 6.83
C VAL A 107 -16.98 -26.30 5.77
N LEU A 108 -17.63 -26.21 4.61
CA LEU A 108 -17.23 -25.30 3.53
C LEU A 108 -17.33 -23.83 3.97
N SER A 109 -18.45 -23.43 4.57
CA SER A 109 -18.63 -22.05 5.04
C SER A 109 -17.64 -21.68 6.14
N LEU A 110 -17.35 -22.59 7.08
CA LEU A 110 -16.30 -22.39 8.08
C LEU A 110 -14.92 -22.23 7.42
N THR A 111 -14.61 -23.06 6.43
CA THR A 111 -13.33 -23.02 5.70
C THR A 111 -13.14 -21.69 4.98
N VAL A 112 -14.15 -21.21 4.27
CA VAL A 112 -14.11 -19.90 3.60
C VAL A 112 -13.96 -18.77 4.63
N LEU A 113 -14.64 -18.86 5.77
CA LEU A 113 -14.51 -17.88 6.85
C LEU A 113 -13.08 -17.84 7.39
N LEU A 114 -12.45 -18.99 7.62
CA LEU A 114 -11.04 -19.06 8.01
C LEU A 114 -10.13 -18.45 6.94
N PHE A 115 -10.39 -18.70 5.65
CA PHE A 115 -9.58 -18.14 4.57
C PHE A 115 -9.67 -16.60 4.50
N ILE A 116 -10.86 -16.02 4.67
CA ILE A 116 -11.05 -14.56 4.66
C ILE A 116 -10.15 -13.87 5.69
N TRP A 117 -9.95 -14.48 6.85
CA TRP A 117 -9.11 -13.93 7.92
C TRP A 117 -7.64 -14.36 7.83
N TYR A 118 -7.36 -15.57 7.34
CA TYR A 118 -6.01 -16.10 7.21
C TYR A 118 -5.23 -15.43 6.08
N PHE A 119 -5.85 -15.23 4.92
CA PHE A 119 -5.20 -14.69 3.72
C PHE A 119 -4.53 -13.31 3.94
N PRO A 120 -5.21 -12.28 4.49
CA PRO A 120 -4.59 -10.96 4.68
C PRO A 120 -3.40 -11.00 5.65
N LEU A 121 -3.47 -11.82 6.71
CA LEU A 121 -2.39 -12.00 7.67
C LEU A 121 -1.19 -12.72 7.06
N ASN A 122 -1.45 -13.77 6.27
CA ASN A 122 -0.40 -14.51 5.60
C ASN A 122 0.31 -13.65 4.55
N HIS A 123 -0.42 -12.82 3.80
CA HIS A 123 0.15 -11.89 2.83
C HIS A 123 1.14 -10.91 3.47
N ILE A 124 0.77 -10.27 4.59
CA ILE A 124 1.69 -9.39 5.33
C ILE A 124 2.96 -10.14 5.72
N ARG A 125 2.83 -11.34 6.27
CA ARG A 125 3.99 -12.15 6.70
C ARG A 125 4.91 -12.48 5.53
N GLN A 126 4.36 -12.81 4.37
CA GLN A 126 5.13 -13.10 3.16
C GLN A 126 5.89 -11.86 2.67
N VAL A 127 5.21 -10.71 2.54
CA VAL A 127 5.83 -9.46 2.10
C VAL A 127 6.96 -9.02 3.05
N VAL A 128 6.70 -9.05 4.36
CA VAL A 128 7.70 -8.70 5.39
C VAL A 128 8.88 -9.66 5.34
N LYS A 129 8.66 -10.96 5.14
CA LYS A 129 9.74 -11.97 5.03
C LYS A 129 10.60 -11.77 3.78
N THR A 130 10.01 -11.32 2.67
CA THR A 130 10.76 -10.98 1.46
C THR A 130 11.63 -9.75 1.71
N ILE A 131 11.08 -8.70 2.31
CA ILE A 131 11.80 -7.45 2.58
C ILE A 131 12.87 -7.62 3.65
N SER A 132 12.63 -8.45 4.68
CA SER A 132 13.65 -8.75 5.69
C SER A 132 14.88 -9.47 5.14
N LYS A 133 14.77 -10.06 3.94
CA LYS A 133 15.89 -10.69 3.24
C LYS A 133 16.59 -9.74 2.28
N MET A 134 15.97 -8.61 1.97
CA MET A 134 16.57 -7.56 1.16
C MET A 134 17.46 -6.70 2.05
N GLU A 135 18.60 -6.29 1.50
CA GLU A 135 19.46 -5.33 2.16
C GLU A 135 18.80 -3.94 2.12
N TYR A 136 18.96 -3.15 3.18
CA TYR A 136 18.40 -1.81 3.21
C TYR A 136 19.04 -0.96 2.11
N LYS A 137 18.21 -0.38 1.24
CA LYS A 137 18.64 0.56 0.21
C LYS A 137 17.66 1.70 0.04
N GLU A 138 18.18 2.90 -0.14
CA GLU A 138 17.41 4.12 -0.39
C GLU A 138 17.18 4.31 -1.89
N GLU A 139 16.56 3.33 -2.53
CA GLU A 139 16.37 3.32 -3.99
C GLU A 139 15.04 3.97 -4.42
N TYR A 140 14.18 4.36 -3.48
CA TYR A 140 12.87 4.93 -3.79
C TYR A 140 12.86 6.45 -3.70
N ILE A 141 12.25 7.09 -4.70
CA ILE A 141 12.12 8.54 -4.79
C ILE A 141 10.64 8.90 -4.78
N LEU A 142 10.28 9.83 -3.91
CA LEU A 142 8.96 10.47 -3.85
C LEU A 142 9.15 11.98 -3.92
N THR A 143 8.44 12.65 -4.80
CA THR A 143 8.34 14.10 -4.82
C THR A 143 6.92 14.52 -4.45
N VAL A 144 6.79 15.36 -3.41
CA VAL A 144 5.50 15.82 -2.90
C VAL A 144 5.26 17.26 -3.36
N TYR A 145 4.21 17.44 -4.14
CA TYR A 145 3.72 18.74 -4.62
C TYR A 145 2.45 19.13 -3.85
N ASP A 146 1.95 20.33 -4.08
CA ASP A 146 0.75 20.84 -3.41
C ASP A 146 -0.51 20.19 -3.99
N SER A 147 -0.51 19.91 -5.30
CA SER A 147 -1.65 19.27 -5.99
C SER A 147 -1.46 17.78 -6.27
N ALA A 148 -0.25 17.24 -6.16
CA ALA A 148 0.05 15.85 -6.52
C ALA A 148 1.21 15.21 -5.74
N ILE A 149 1.35 13.90 -5.93
CA ILE A 149 2.58 13.16 -5.62
C ILE A 149 3.17 12.59 -6.90
N GLU A 150 4.49 12.58 -6.97
CA GLU A 150 5.25 11.91 -8.03
C GLU A 150 6.10 10.82 -7.42
N ILE A 151 6.03 9.61 -7.97
CA ILE A 151 6.76 8.44 -7.48
C ILE A 151 7.69 7.96 -8.58
N GLY A 152 8.97 7.81 -8.26
CA GLY A 152 10.01 7.42 -9.20
C GLY A 152 10.80 8.61 -9.76
N GLU A 153 11.58 8.33 -10.81
CA GLU A 153 12.47 9.32 -11.41
C GLU A 153 12.40 9.25 -12.94
N ASN A 154 12.65 10.40 -13.58
CA ASN A 154 12.79 10.55 -15.04
C ASN A 154 11.54 10.17 -15.85
N GLU A 155 11.71 9.38 -16.91
CA GLU A 155 10.64 8.98 -17.83
C GLU A 155 9.69 7.95 -17.22
N ASN A 156 10.08 7.33 -16.12
CA ASN A 156 9.33 6.30 -15.42
C ASN A 156 8.62 6.82 -14.16
N SER A 157 8.46 8.13 -14.01
CA SER A 157 7.74 8.68 -12.86
C SER A 157 6.22 8.53 -13.02
N ALA A 158 5.54 8.25 -11.90
CA ALA A 158 4.09 8.16 -11.81
C ALA A 158 3.56 9.39 -11.07
N ILE A 159 2.74 10.22 -11.72
CA ILE A 159 2.13 11.40 -11.09
C ILE A 159 0.68 11.09 -10.73
N TYR A 160 0.34 11.32 -9.47
CA TYR A 160 -0.99 11.13 -8.93
C TYR A 160 -1.51 12.45 -8.32
N PHE A 161 -2.45 13.09 -9.02
CA PHE A 161 -3.12 14.30 -8.53
C PHE A 161 -4.11 13.97 -7.42
N TYR A 162 -4.09 14.74 -6.32
CA TYR A 162 -4.96 14.48 -5.17
C TYR A 162 -6.44 14.59 -5.50
N GLU A 163 -6.83 15.45 -6.43
CA GLU A 163 -8.22 15.66 -6.82
C GLU A 163 -8.78 14.44 -7.57
N ASP A 164 -8.09 14.05 -8.64
CA ASP A 164 -8.55 13.05 -9.59
C ASP A 164 -8.28 11.61 -9.13
N ALA A 165 -7.16 11.39 -8.43
CA ALA A 165 -6.71 10.06 -8.11
C ALA A 165 -7.42 9.49 -6.85
N PRO A 166 -7.72 8.19 -6.83
CA PRO A 166 -8.22 7.49 -5.64
C PRO A 166 -7.08 7.22 -4.63
N ILE A 167 -6.36 8.27 -4.25
CA ILE A 167 -5.30 8.22 -3.22
C ILE A 167 -5.95 8.30 -1.84
N ARG A 168 -5.35 7.63 -0.87
CA ARG A 168 -5.58 7.84 0.57
C ARG A 168 -4.25 7.92 1.28
N ILE A 169 -4.13 8.90 2.18
CA ILE A 169 -2.90 9.14 2.91
C ILE A 169 -3.18 8.95 4.39
N TRP A 170 -2.42 8.06 5.02
CA TRP A 170 -2.43 7.87 6.46
C TRP A 170 -1.09 8.30 7.04
N GLU A 171 -1.14 9.24 7.97
CA GLU A 171 0.04 9.70 8.67
C GLU A 171 0.10 9.11 10.07
N THR A 172 1.26 8.61 10.45
CA THR A 172 1.58 8.16 11.81
C THR A 172 2.74 8.99 12.38
N GLU A 173 3.13 8.72 13.63
CA GLU A 173 4.29 9.40 14.24
C GLU A 173 5.60 9.14 13.48
N GLU A 174 5.73 7.97 12.83
CA GLU A 174 6.99 7.53 12.21
C GLU A 174 6.89 7.37 10.68
N LEU A 175 5.69 7.25 10.11
CA LEU A 175 5.47 6.87 8.69
C LEU A 175 4.40 7.72 8.03
N PHE A 176 4.60 8.04 6.75
CA PHE A 176 3.53 8.35 5.80
C PHE A 176 3.19 7.09 4.99
N ILE A 177 1.91 6.75 4.94
CA ILE A 177 1.40 5.58 4.22
C ILE A 177 0.47 6.10 3.14
N ILE A 178 0.86 5.94 1.89
CA ILE A 178 0.11 6.41 0.74
C ILE A 178 -0.48 5.19 0.04
N GLY A 179 -1.79 5.03 0.14
CA GLY A 179 -2.55 4.06 -0.63
C GLY A 179 -2.97 4.65 -1.96
N TYR A 180 -2.61 4.00 -3.06
CA TYR A 180 -3.21 4.25 -4.36
C TYR A 180 -4.20 3.12 -4.68
N GLU A 181 -5.46 3.50 -4.90
CA GLU A 181 -6.58 2.57 -5.01
C GLU A 181 -6.67 1.61 -3.81
N LYS A 182 -6.86 0.31 -4.07
CA LYS A 182 -6.90 -0.78 -3.08
C LYS A 182 -5.77 -1.77 -3.29
N VAL A 183 -4.80 -1.41 -4.14
CA VAL A 183 -3.84 -2.37 -4.71
C VAL A 183 -2.41 -1.95 -4.48
N ARG A 184 -2.10 -0.64 -4.39
CA ARG A 184 -0.72 -0.16 -4.21
C ARG A 184 -0.57 0.62 -2.91
N VAL A 185 0.52 0.35 -2.20
CA VAL A 185 0.92 1.06 -0.98
C VAL A 185 2.35 1.54 -1.09
N PHE A 186 2.55 2.82 -0.85
CA PHE A 186 3.85 3.45 -0.70
C PHE A 186 4.06 3.78 0.78
N VAL A 187 5.21 3.40 1.32
CA VAL A 187 5.54 3.55 2.74
C VAL A 187 6.77 4.42 2.85
N VAL A 188 6.60 5.62 3.39
CA VAL A 188 7.64 6.63 3.44
C VAL A 188 7.96 6.90 4.92
N PRO A 189 9.11 6.42 5.41
CA PRO A 189 9.50 6.70 6.78
C PRO A 189 9.84 8.18 6.98
N LYS A 190 9.29 8.80 8.03
CA LYS A 190 9.56 10.21 8.38
C LYS A 190 11.03 10.48 8.67
N ARG A 191 11.78 9.46 9.12
CA ARG A 191 13.25 9.53 9.28
C ARG A 191 13.98 9.91 7.99
N CYS A 192 13.45 9.54 6.83
CA CYS A 192 14.02 9.87 5.53
C CYS A 192 13.66 11.30 5.08
N CYS A 193 12.60 11.88 5.64
CA CYS A 193 12.11 13.21 5.30
C CYS A 193 12.91 14.36 5.95
N LYS A 194 13.83 14.06 6.88
CA LYS A 194 14.66 15.05 7.60
C LYS A 194 13.81 16.22 8.12
N GLU A 195 14.20 17.46 7.82
CA GLU A 195 13.51 18.70 8.24
C GLU A 195 12.20 18.96 7.47
N ASN A 196 11.99 18.30 6.33
CA ASN A 196 10.85 18.54 5.46
C ASN A 196 9.60 17.77 5.89
N ALA A 197 9.67 16.95 6.95
CA ALA A 197 8.56 16.10 7.38
C ALA A 197 7.30 16.89 7.75
N GLU A 198 7.45 18.04 8.42
CA GLU A 198 6.31 18.89 8.78
C GLU A 198 5.68 19.56 7.56
N GLU A 199 6.50 20.00 6.61
CA GLU A 199 6.04 20.63 5.38
C GLU A 199 5.29 19.61 4.50
N ILE A 200 5.85 18.40 4.34
CA ILE A 200 5.19 17.29 3.64
C ILE A 200 3.84 16.96 4.29
N SER A 201 3.78 16.94 5.63
CA SER A 201 2.53 16.70 6.37
C SER A 201 1.47 17.76 6.03
N LYS A 202 1.86 19.04 6.00
CA LYS A 202 0.97 20.15 5.63
C LYS A 202 0.49 20.05 4.19
N ARG A 203 1.37 19.69 3.25
CA ARG A 203 1.00 19.49 1.83
C ARG A 203 0.03 18.35 1.65
N PHE A 204 0.23 17.22 2.35
CA PHE A 204 -0.73 16.12 2.34
C PHE A 204 -2.07 16.51 2.96
N GLU A 205 -2.07 17.23 4.09
CA GLU A 205 -3.29 17.69 4.73
C GLU A 205 -4.08 18.66 3.84
N THR A 206 -3.39 19.59 3.18
CA THR A 206 -4.00 20.62 2.32
C THR A 206 -4.45 20.06 0.98
N GLY A 207 -3.62 19.24 0.34
CA GLY A 207 -3.86 18.69 -1.00
C GLY A 207 -4.87 17.54 -0.98
N ALA A 208 -4.68 16.56 -0.09
CA ALA A 208 -5.52 15.37 -0.04
C ALA A 208 -6.82 15.57 0.76
N LYS A 209 -6.93 16.61 1.60
CA LYS A 209 -8.16 17.00 2.33
C LYS A 209 -8.83 15.80 3.03
N ASP A 210 -10.03 15.39 2.58
CA ASP A 210 -10.80 14.28 3.15
C ASP A 210 -10.15 12.90 2.94
N LYS A 211 -9.20 12.81 2.00
CA LYS A 211 -8.39 11.61 1.73
C LYS A 211 -7.18 11.49 2.67
N TYR A 212 -6.88 12.51 3.47
CA TYR A 212 -5.82 12.50 4.49
C TYR A 212 -6.39 12.17 5.88
N LYS A 213 -5.68 11.31 6.62
CA LYS A 213 -6.06 10.93 7.99
C LYS A 213 -4.83 10.71 8.86
N ARG A 214 -4.74 11.44 9.98
CA ARG A 214 -3.73 11.19 11.01
C ARG A 214 -4.17 10.05 11.94
N ILE A 215 -3.29 9.08 12.16
CA ILE A 215 -3.50 7.90 13.00
C ILE A 215 -2.45 7.87 14.11
N THR A 216 -2.91 7.95 15.36
CA THR A 216 -2.06 7.69 16.53
C THR A 216 -1.97 6.19 16.76
N VAL A 217 -0.81 5.60 16.45
CA VAL A 217 -0.54 4.19 16.73
C VAL A 217 -0.03 4.10 18.16
N LYS A 218 -0.85 3.59 19.09
CA LYS A 218 -0.32 3.20 20.41
C LYS A 218 0.72 2.10 20.21
N LYS A 219 2.01 2.41 20.47
CA LYS A 219 3.05 1.37 20.57
C LYS A 219 2.60 0.38 21.64
N SER A 220 2.26 -0.85 21.22
CA SER A 220 2.18 -1.95 22.16
C SER A 220 3.60 -2.24 22.59
N LYS A 221 3.91 -1.92 23.85
CA LYS A 221 5.08 -2.47 24.55
C LYS A 221 5.03 -3.99 24.54
#